data_AF-A0A318NYG7-F1
#
_entry.id   AF-A0A318NYG7-F1
#
_cell.length_a   1.000
_cell.length_b   1.000
_cell.length_c   1.000
_cell.angle_alpha   90.00
_cell.angle_beta   90.00
_cell.angle_gamma   90.00
#
_symmetry.space_group_name_H-M   'P 1'
#
loop_
_entity.id
_entity.type
_entity.pdbx_description
1 polymer ?
#
loop_
_entity_poly.entity_id
_entity_poly.type
_entity_poly.pdbx_seq_one_letter_code
_entity_poly.pdbx_strand_id
1 'polypeptide(L)'
;METLLSARQLGRDAIAATVEKNNYQRNHKFAKRLIDRVESHPLMRNPILSKMNSGEFDLNQMKVFHLEFYHAFAQVFTDAVIEALSSAKQLEGRLGARAKMAARFLLQINLLDELGFHPGTGSDGSYNGQPALAHYVQFFNTIEQLGMSEDEVKAWLPMSSSVACRATFENAYGDYPQLVALLAVAETVFHDFATPWAKSVDVATDIDVSRGYHSIHVETETGESIEDGHSEDAWILFCQAITEERFDEMVQHVDLWLKVWNDFCNDLLAGRAAK
;
A
#
# COMPACT_ATOMS: atom_id res chain seq x y z
N MET A 1 -31.52 18.89 -2.12
CA MET A 1 -30.20 19.17 -1.52
C MET A 1 -29.22 18.47 -2.43
N GLU A 2 -28.44 19.20 -3.24
CA GLU A 2 -27.40 18.55 -4.05
C GLU A 2 -26.37 17.96 -3.09
N THR A 3 -26.14 16.65 -3.18
CA THR A 3 -25.10 15.98 -2.43
C THR A 3 -23.76 16.45 -2.99
N LEU A 4 -23.05 17.31 -2.26
CA LEU A 4 -21.71 17.75 -2.63
C LEU A 4 -20.78 16.53 -2.62
N LEU A 5 -20.14 16.25 -3.76
CA LEU A 5 -19.15 15.17 -3.88
C LEU A 5 -17.88 15.52 -3.10
N SER A 6 -17.21 14.51 -2.52
CA SER A 6 -15.91 14.68 -1.89
C SER A 6 -14.82 14.98 -2.92
N ALA A 7 -13.69 15.56 -2.48
CA ALA A 7 -12.54 15.77 -3.35
C ALA A 7 -12.06 14.45 -3.99
N ARG A 8 -12.01 13.37 -3.21
CA ARG A 8 -11.65 12.03 -3.69
C ARG A 8 -12.60 11.57 -4.80
N GLN A 9 -13.92 11.69 -4.62
CA GLN A 9 -14.90 11.33 -5.65
C GLN A 9 -14.78 12.19 -6.92
N LEU A 10 -14.57 13.50 -6.77
CA LEU A 10 -14.32 14.39 -7.92
C LEU A 10 -13.06 13.96 -8.71
N GLY A 11 -12.01 13.53 -8.01
CA GLY A 11 -10.79 12.99 -8.62
C GLY A 11 -11.05 11.70 -9.41
N ARG A 12 -11.79 10.75 -8.80
CA ARG A 12 -12.21 9.49 -9.44
C ARG A 12 -13.03 9.74 -10.71
N ASP A 13 -14.03 10.62 -10.63
CA ASP A 13 -14.89 10.97 -11.76
C ASP A 13 -14.08 11.65 -12.88
N ALA A 14 -13.16 12.54 -12.52
CA ALA A 14 -12.27 13.21 -13.48
C ALA A 14 -11.36 12.21 -14.21
N ILE A 15 -10.84 11.20 -13.52
CA ILE A 15 -10.06 10.13 -14.14
C ILE A 15 -10.92 9.33 -15.12
N ALA A 16 -12.08 8.83 -14.70
CA ALA A 16 -12.96 8.04 -15.54
C ALA A 16 -13.39 8.80 -16.81
N ALA A 17 -13.60 10.11 -16.71
CA ALA A 17 -13.95 10.97 -17.84
C ALA A 17 -12.82 11.17 -18.87
N THR A 18 -11.58 10.78 -18.55
CA THR A 18 -10.42 10.95 -19.46
C THR A 18 -10.20 9.79 -20.41
N VAL A 19 -10.90 8.67 -20.21
CA VAL A 19 -10.81 7.48 -21.05
C VAL A 19 -12.14 7.25 -21.76
N GLU A 20 -12.08 6.85 -23.03
CA GLU A 20 -13.28 6.49 -23.79
C GLU A 20 -14.04 5.35 -23.09
N LYS A 21 -15.37 5.44 -23.06
CA LYS A 21 -16.22 4.61 -22.20
C LYS A 21 -16.01 3.11 -22.42
N ASN A 22 -15.88 2.66 -23.67
CA ASN A 22 -15.68 1.25 -23.97
C ASN A 22 -14.29 0.78 -23.53
N ASN A 23 -13.26 1.61 -23.70
CA ASN A 23 -11.92 1.33 -23.18
C ASN A 23 -11.90 1.26 -21.65
N TYR A 24 -12.52 2.21 -20.95
CA TYR A 24 -12.57 2.20 -19.48
C TYR A 24 -13.30 0.96 -18.97
N GLN A 25 -14.44 0.59 -19.57
CA GLN A 25 -15.16 -0.64 -19.20
C GLN A 25 -14.33 -1.91 -19.43
N ARG A 26 -13.53 -1.96 -20.50
CA ARG A 26 -12.61 -3.08 -20.77
C ARG A 26 -11.51 -3.16 -19.72
N ASN A 27 -10.88 -2.02 -19.44
CA ASN A 27 -9.81 -1.91 -18.44
C ASN A 27 -10.33 -2.28 -17.04
N HIS A 28 -11.53 -1.82 -16.68
CA HIS A 28 -12.16 -2.17 -15.41
C HIS A 28 -12.53 -3.65 -15.31
N LYS A 29 -13.03 -4.27 -16.39
CA LYS A 29 -13.21 -5.74 -16.42
C LYS A 29 -11.89 -6.46 -16.23
N PHE A 30 -10.80 -5.95 -16.81
CA PHE A 30 -9.49 -6.54 -16.60
C PHE A 30 -9.00 -6.38 -15.17
N ALA A 31 -9.10 -5.18 -14.58
CA ALA A 31 -8.76 -4.92 -13.18
C ALA A 31 -9.50 -5.87 -12.24
N LYS A 32 -10.80 -6.10 -12.44
CA LYS A 32 -11.56 -7.10 -11.67
C LYS A 32 -10.98 -8.50 -11.72
N ARG A 33 -10.51 -8.95 -12.90
CA ARG A 33 -9.83 -10.26 -13.00
C ARG A 33 -8.50 -10.29 -12.23
N LEU A 34 -7.79 -9.17 -12.14
CA LEU A 34 -6.57 -9.07 -11.33
C LEU A 34 -6.91 -9.08 -9.83
N ILE A 35 -7.95 -8.37 -9.41
CA ILE A 35 -8.47 -8.40 -8.03
C ILE A 35 -8.85 -9.83 -7.64
N ASP A 36 -9.69 -10.51 -8.43
CA ASP A 36 -10.07 -11.91 -8.19
C ASP A 36 -8.84 -12.83 -8.07
N ARG A 37 -7.78 -12.51 -8.82
CA ARG A 37 -6.51 -13.26 -8.79
C ARG A 37 -5.70 -12.99 -7.52
N VAL A 38 -5.66 -11.75 -7.04
CA VAL A 38 -5.06 -11.41 -5.73
C VAL A 38 -5.81 -12.14 -4.62
N GLU A 39 -7.14 -11.98 -4.55
CA GLU A 39 -8.00 -12.54 -3.50
C GLU A 39 -7.97 -14.08 -3.45
N SER A 40 -7.78 -14.73 -4.59
CA SER A 40 -7.67 -16.19 -4.68
C SER A 40 -6.26 -16.74 -4.49
N HIS A 41 -5.23 -15.88 -4.42
CA HIS A 41 -3.85 -16.33 -4.26
C HIS A 41 -3.59 -16.92 -2.86
N PRO A 42 -2.74 -17.97 -2.72
CA PRO A 42 -2.40 -18.55 -1.42
C PRO A 42 -1.86 -17.57 -0.36
N LEU A 43 -1.31 -16.44 -0.80
CA LEU A 43 -0.87 -15.34 0.08
C LEU A 43 -1.98 -14.87 1.02
N MET A 44 -3.21 -14.71 0.51
CA MET A 44 -4.36 -14.23 1.28
C MET A 44 -4.87 -15.24 2.32
N ARG A 45 -4.30 -16.45 2.32
CA ARG A 45 -4.58 -17.51 3.29
C ARG A 45 -3.29 -18.07 3.87
N ASN A 46 -2.20 -17.30 3.82
CA ASN A 46 -0.91 -17.74 4.32
C ASN A 46 -1.03 -18.01 5.83
N PRO A 47 -0.46 -19.12 6.36
CA PRO A 47 -0.53 -19.46 7.78
C PRO A 47 -0.01 -18.37 8.73
N ILE A 48 0.75 -17.39 8.24
CA ILE A 48 1.20 -16.25 9.05
C ILE A 48 0.03 -15.41 9.53
N LEU A 49 -1.02 -15.25 8.72
CA LEU A 49 -2.21 -14.46 9.06
C LEU A 49 -2.95 -15.05 10.25
N SER A 50 -3.21 -16.36 10.24
CA SER A 50 -3.89 -17.01 11.34
C SER A 50 -3.07 -16.99 12.62
N LYS A 51 -1.74 -17.13 12.53
CA LYS A 51 -0.81 -17.04 13.67
C LYS A 51 -0.68 -15.62 14.24
N MET A 52 -0.68 -14.61 13.38
CA MET A 52 -0.70 -13.20 13.80
C MET A 52 -2.02 -12.91 14.54
N ASN A 53 -3.15 -13.33 13.96
CA ASN A 53 -4.46 -13.10 14.54
C ASN A 53 -4.69 -13.87 15.86
N SER A 54 -3.98 -14.99 16.09
CA SER A 54 -4.00 -15.72 17.37
C SER A 54 -2.96 -15.23 18.39
N GLY A 55 -2.11 -14.26 18.03
CA GLY A 55 -1.06 -13.75 18.92
C GLY A 55 0.02 -14.79 19.24
N GLU A 56 0.31 -15.71 18.33
CA GLU A 56 1.25 -16.82 18.55
C GLU A 56 2.73 -16.44 18.45
N PHE A 57 3.03 -15.20 18.09
CA PHE A 57 4.39 -14.72 17.91
C PHE A 57 4.88 -13.94 19.15
N ASP A 58 6.13 -14.16 19.54
CA ASP A 58 6.73 -13.45 20.67
C ASP A 58 7.34 -12.09 20.27
N LEU A 59 7.85 -11.35 21.26
CA LEU A 59 8.51 -10.06 21.07
C LEU A 59 9.69 -10.14 20.09
N ASN A 60 10.50 -11.20 20.13
CA ASN A 60 11.66 -11.32 19.25
C ASN A 60 11.22 -11.53 17.80
N GLN A 61 10.16 -12.31 17.59
CA GLN A 61 9.56 -12.48 16.27
C GLN A 61 8.94 -11.16 15.78
N MET A 62 8.27 -10.40 16.64
CA MET A 62 7.76 -9.07 16.28
C MET A 62 8.89 -8.12 15.86
N LYS A 63 10.02 -8.10 16.57
CA LYS A 63 11.20 -7.31 16.16
C LYS A 63 11.65 -7.67 14.75
N VAL A 64 11.84 -8.96 14.48
CA VAL A 64 12.23 -9.46 13.17
C VAL A 64 11.21 -9.05 12.10
N PHE A 65 9.91 -9.20 12.36
CA PHE A 65 8.87 -8.87 11.39
C PHE A 65 8.92 -7.39 11.00
N HIS A 66 9.10 -6.49 11.98
CA HIS A 66 9.20 -5.06 11.71
C HIS A 66 10.49 -4.70 10.97
N LEU A 67 11.62 -5.33 11.30
CA LEU A 67 12.88 -5.11 10.58
C LEU A 67 12.79 -5.61 9.13
N GLU A 68 12.22 -6.78 8.89
CA GLU A 68 12.08 -7.32 7.54
C GLU A 68 11.05 -6.52 6.71
N PHE A 69 9.93 -6.11 7.33
CA PHE A 69 8.93 -5.25 6.69
C PHE A 69 9.46 -3.85 6.39
N TYR A 70 10.33 -3.30 7.26
CA TYR A 70 11.03 -2.04 7.03
C TYR A 70 11.76 -2.05 5.68
N HIS A 71 12.59 -3.08 5.47
CA HIS A 71 13.38 -3.23 4.26
C HIS A 71 12.54 -3.62 3.04
N ALA A 72 11.51 -4.43 3.24
CA ALA A 72 10.68 -4.94 2.15
C ALA A 72 9.69 -3.90 1.59
N PHE A 73 9.06 -3.10 2.46
CA PHE A 73 7.88 -2.30 2.10
C PHE A 73 7.90 -0.89 2.67
N ALA A 74 8.05 -0.73 4.00
CA ALA A 74 7.76 0.54 4.66
C ALA A 74 8.65 1.69 4.14
N GLN A 75 9.92 1.42 3.86
CA GLN A 75 10.84 2.45 3.35
C GLN A 75 10.51 2.89 1.92
N VAL A 76 9.95 2.00 1.09
CA VAL A 76 9.80 2.24 -0.36
C VAL A 76 8.38 2.60 -0.79
N PHE A 77 7.40 2.43 0.09
CA PHE A 77 5.99 2.64 -0.26
C PHE A 77 5.67 4.11 -0.56
N THR A 78 6.03 5.04 0.33
CA THR A 78 5.84 6.48 0.09
C THR A 78 6.60 6.95 -1.15
N ASP A 79 7.82 6.44 -1.36
CA ASP A 79 8.61 6.72 -2.58
C ASP A 79 7.90 6.24 -3.84
N ALA A 80 7.27 5.06 -3.80
CA ALA A 80 6.49 4.53 -4.93
C ALA A 80 5.28 5.42 -5.27
N VAL A 81 4.60 6.00 -4.28
CA VAL A 81 3.51 6.97 -4.52
C VAL A 81 4.05 8.26 -5.18
N ILE A 82 5.20 8.76 -4.74
CA ILE A 82 5.87 9.93 -5.34
C ILE A 82 6.30 9.63 -6.78
N GLU A 83 6.88 8.46 -7.03
CA GLU A 83 7.28 8.02 -8.36
C GLU A 83 6.07 7.84 -9.30
N ALA A 84 4.92 7.38 -8.79
CA ALA A 84 3.68 7.33 -9.54
C ALA A 84 3.20 8.74 -9.93
N LEU A 85 3.26 9.70 -9.00
CA LEU A 85 2.86 11.10 -9.24
C LEU A 85 3.75 11.76 -10.30
N SER A 86 5.06 11.47 -10.27
CA SER A 86 6.03 11.87 -11.30
C SER A 86 5.71 11.22 -12.65
N SER A 87 5.55 9.89 -12.65
CA SER A 87 5.38 9.05 -13.84
C SER A 87 4.03 9.22 -14.54
N ALA A 88 3.03 9.80 -13.86
CA ALA A 88 1.74 10.20 -14.47
C ALA A 88 1.90 11.12 -15.70
N LYS A 89 3.07 11.76 -15.89
CA LYS A 89 3.42 12.46 -17.13
C LYS A 89 3.27 11.60 -18.39
N GLN A 90 3.41 10.28 -18.29
CA GLN A 90 3.27 9.33 -19.41
C GLN A 90 1.85 9.30 -19.99
N LEU A 91 0.84 9.68 -19.20
CA LEU A 91 -0.56 9.75 -19.66
C LEU A 91 -0.77 10.84 -20.71
N GLU A 92 0.00 11.91 -20.67
CA GLU A 92 -0.25 13.13 -21.44
C GLU A 92 -0.20 12.89 -22.95
N GLY A 93 0.71 12.03 -23.42
CA GLY A 93 0.84 11.72 -24.84
C GLY A 93 -0.41 11.04 -25.43
N ARG A 94 -1.10 10.21 -24.63
CA ARG A 94 -2.25 9.41 -25.08
C ARG A 94 -3.60 10.03 -24.70
N LEU A 95 -3.69 10.64 -23.53
CA LEU A 95 -4.94 11.11 -22.91
C LEU A 95 -4.97 12.62 -22.62
N GLY A 96 -3.87 13.34 -22.88
CA GLY A 96 -3.77 14.79 -22.72
C GLY A 96 -3.57 15.27 -21.28
N ALA A 97 -3.43 16.59 -21.14
CA ALA A 97 -3.08 17.23 -19.87
C ALA A 97 -4.13 17.00 -18.76
N ARG A 98 -5.42 16.90 -19.11
CA ARG A 98 -6.49 16.64 -18.13
C ARG A 98 -6.32 15.29 -17.45
N ALA A 99 -5.94 14.24 -18.19
CA ALA A 99 -5.72 12.92 -17.64
C ALA A 99 -4.55 12.90 -16.66
N LYS A 100 -3.42 13.50 -17.07
CA LYS A 100 -2.23 13.68 -16.22
C LYS A 100 -2.59 14.39 -14.91
N MET A 101 -3.34 15.49 -14.99
CA MET A 101 -3.70 16.26 -13.79
C MET A 101 -4.72 15.55 -12.92
N ALA A 102 -5.70 14.84 -13.48
CA ALA A 102 -6.65 14.05 -12.71
C ALA A 102 -5.94 12.92 -11.95
N ALA A 103 -4.99 12.23 -12.59
CA ALA A 103 -4.16 11.22 -11.95
C ALA A 103 -3.35 11.77 -10.77
N ARG A 104 -2.63 12.88 -11.00
CA ARG A 104 -1.83 13.55 -9.96
C ARG A 104 -2.70 14.05 -8.81
N PHE A 105 -3.90 14.52 -9.10
CA PHE A 105 -4.83 14.99 -8.07
C PHE A 105 -5.22 13.84 -7.13
N LEU A 106 -5.59 12.68 -7.67
CA LEU A 106 -5.97 11.53 -6.83
C LEU A 106 -4.76 10.94 -6.09
N LEU A 107 -3.61 10.79 -6.76
CA LEU A 107 -2.35 10.36 -6.13
C LEU A 107 -1.89 11.33 -5.04
N GLN A 108 -2.13 12.64 -5.19
CA GLN A 108 -1.81 13.63 -4.18
C GLN A 108 -2.65 13.45 -2.91
N ILE A 109 -3.91 13.01 -3.04
CA ILE A 109 -4.75 12.71 -1.87
C ILE A 109 -4.14 11.53 -1.10
N ASN A 110 -3.75 10.45 -1.77
CA ASN A 110 -3.08 9.32 -1.11
C ASN A 110 -1.75 9.75 -0.48
N LEU A 111 -0.96 10.54 -1.20
CA LEU A 111 0.33 11.04 -0.69
C LEU A 111 0.16 11.96 0.53
N LEU A 112 -0.93 12.72 0.62
CA LEU A 112 -1.20 13.55 1.80
C LEU A 112 -1.37 12.67 3.04
N ASP A 113 -2.07 11.55 2.94
CA ASP A 113 -2.22 10.57 4.04
C ASP A 113 -0.86 10.03 4.49
N GLU A 114 -0.10 9.50 3.52
CA GLU A 114 1.24 8.95 3.75
C GLU A 114 2.20 9.93 4.43
N LEU A 115 2.01 11.24 4.19
CA LEU A 115 2.82 12.33 4.75
C LEU A 115 2.27 12.90 6.08
N GLY A 116 1.19 12.33 6.61
CA GLY A 116 0.62 12.69 7.92
C GLY A 116 -0.37 13.84 7.90
N PHE A 117 -0.98 14.12 6.73
CA PHE A 117 -2.14 14.99 6.64
C PHE A 117 -3.42 14.20 6.86
N HIS A 118 -4.45 14.87 7.37
CA HIS A 118 -5.75 14.26 7.57
C HIS A 118 -6.87 15.27 7.28
N PRO A 119 -8.12 14.81 7.06
CA PRO A 119 -9.22 15.71 6.80
C PRO A 119 -9.40 16.77 7.89
N GLY A 120 -9.76 17.98 7.47
CA GLY A 120 -10.02 19.12 8.35
C GLY A 120 -9.18 20.33 8.02
N THR A 121 -9.29 21.34 8.87
CA THR A 121 -8.60 22.62 8.72
C THR A 121 -7.62 22.81 9.88
N GLY A 122 -6.38 23.14 9.56
CA GLY A 122 -5.34 23.47 10.53
C GLY A 122 -5.65 24.77 11.29
N SER A 123 -4.88 25.02 12.35
CA SER A 123 -5.09 26.18 13.24
C SER A 123 -4.98 27.55 12.55
N ASP A 124 -4.32 27.62 11.40
CA ASP A 124 -4.13 28.82 10.58
C ASP A 124 -5.16 28.95 9.43
N GLY A 125 -6.13 28.03 9.35
CA GLY A 125 -7.09 27.97 8.25
C GLY A 125 -6.61 27.16 7.03
N SER A 126 -5.43 26.53 7.09
CA SER A 126 -4.82 25.76 6.01
C SER A 126 -5.09 24.24 6.15
N TYR A 127 -4.28 23.41 5.50
CA TYR A 127 -4.29 21.95 5.62
C TYR A 127 -3.98 21.49 7.05
N ASN A 128 -4.68 20.45 7.50
CA ASN A 128 -4.43 19.81 8.78
C ASN A 128 -3.46 18.64 8.62
N GLY A 129 -2.41 18.59 9.44
CA GLY A 129 -1.40 17.55 9.36
C GLY A 129 -0.14 17.88 10.13
N GLN A 130 0.68 16.87 10.38
CA GLN A 130 2.00 17.02 10.97
C GLN A 130 2.94 15.91 10.47
N PRO A 131 4.23 16.22 10.18
CA PRO A 131 5.16 15.20 9.69
C PRO A 131 5.35 13.99 10.62
N ALA A 132 5.14 14.19 11.94
CA ALA A 132 5.20 13.11 12.92
C ALA A 132 4.08 12.07 12.77
N LEU A 133 3.02 12.38 12.01
CA LEU A 133 1.95 11.44 11.66
C LEU A 133 2.17 10.75 10.30
N ALA A 134 3.27 11.04 9.59
CA ALA A 134 3.58 10.31 8.36
C ALA A 134 3.69 8.81 8.64
N HIS A 135 3.14 7.96 7.76
CA HIS A 135 3.02 6.52 7.99
C HIS A 135 4.37 5.89 8.29
N TYR A 136 5.39 6.24 7.51
CA TYR A 136 6.76 5.77 7.71
C TYR A 136 7.37 6.22 9.05
N VAL A 137 7.07 7.44 9.51
CA VAL A 137 7.53 7.93 10.83
C VAL A 137 6.83 7.18 11.95
N GLN A 138 5.51 7.00 11.84
CA GLN A 138 4.75 6.22 12.82
C GLN A 138 5.22 4.76 12.89
N PHE A 139 5.55 4.16 11.74
CA PHE A 139 6.13 2.82 11.66
C PHE A 139 7.47 2.76 12.39
N PHE A 140 8.33 3.75 12.15
CA PHE A 140 9.64 3.83 12.80
C PHE A 140 9.52 4.05 14.32
N ASN A 141 8.55 4.83 14.79
CA ASN A 141 8.26 4.96 16.21
C ASN A 141 7.89 3.60 16.84
N THR A 142 7.18 2.72 16.12
CA THR A 142 6.91 1.35 16.59
C THR A 142 8.21 0.54 16.73
N ILE A 143 9.14 0.67 15.77
CA ILE A 143 10.48 0.05 15.86
C ILE A 143 11.23 0.51 17.12
N GLU A 144 11.19 1.80 17.43
CA GLU A 144 11.80 2.36 18.64
C GLU A 144 11.13 1.84 19.92
N GLN A 145 9.80 1.73 19.92
CA GLN A 145 9.03 1.17 21.05
C GLN A 145 9.32 -0.32 21.28
N LEU A 146 9.66 -1.06 20.23
CA LEU A 146 10.18 -2.42 20.35
C LEU A 146 11.61 -2.45 20.94
N GLY A 147 12.25 -1.30 21.12
CA GLY A 147 13.58 -1.17 21.70
C GLY A 147 14.70 -1.41 20.69
N MET A 148 14.48 -1.03 19.43
CA MET A 148 15.50 -1.05 18.37
C MET A 148 15.84 0.39 17.96
N SER A 149 17.12 0.69 17.85
CA SER A 149 17.63 1.97 17.37
C SER A 149 17.72 2.04 15.85
N GLU A 150 17.82 3.24 15.29
CA GLU A 150 18.03 3.43 13.85
C GLU A 150 19.34 2.80 13.34
N ASP A 151 20.39 2.81 14.16
CA ASP A 151 21.65 2.15 13.81
C ASP A 151 21.48 0.63 13.72
N GLU A 152 20.68 0.02 14.59
CA GLU A 152 20.35 -1.42 14.51
C GLU A 152 19.53 -1.74 13.25
N VAL A 153 18.54 -0.89 12.91
CA VAL A 153 17.74 -1.05 11.68
C VAL A 153 18.61 -0.97 10.43
N LYS A 154 19.55 -0.01 10.39
CA LYS A 154 20.49 0.18 9.27
C LYS A 154 21.52 -0.96 9.17
N ALA A 155 21.93 -1.53 10.31
CA ALA A 155 22.88 -2.63 10.35
C ALA A 155 22.23 -4.00 10.07
N TRP A 156 20.89 -4.08 10.11
CA TRP A 156 20.16 -5.31 9.83
C TRP A 156 20.43 -5.82 8.42
N LEU A 157 20.70 -7.13 8.30
CA LEU A 157 20.86 -7.81 7.02
C LEU A 157 19.50 -8.45 6.64
N PRO A 158 18.74 -7.85 5.70
CA PRO A 158 17.43 -8.36 5.35
C PRO A 158 17.51 -9.73 4.66
N MET A 159 16.45 -10.51 4.79
CA MET A 159 16.30 -11.77 4.05
C MET A 159 16.29 -11.49 2.54
N SER A 160 16.69 -12.51 1.76
CA SER A 160 16.62 -12.43 0.28
C SER A 160 15.20 -12.17 -0.21
N SER A 161 14.18 -12.68 0.48
CA SER A 161 12.78 -12.43 0.15
C SER A 161 12.36 -10.99 0.43
N SER A 162 12.86 -10.36 1.49
CA SER A 162 12.63 -8.94 1.79
C SER A 162 13.25 -8.03 0.72
N VAL A 163 14.48 -8.35 0.29
CA VAL A 163 15.13 -7.65 -0.84
C VAL A 163 14.33 -7.87 -2.13
N ALA A 164 13.79 -9.06 -2.36
CA ALA A 164 12.96 -9.35 -3.53
C ALA A 164 11.62 -8.57 -3.49
N CYS A 165 10.98 -8.43 -2.32
CA CYS A 165 9.80 -7.59 -2.13
C CYS A 165 10.11 -6.13 -2.48
N ARG A 166 11.21 -5.58 -1.96
CA ARG A 166 11.65 -4.22 -2.29
C ARG A 166 11.83 -4.04 -3.79
N ALA A 167 12.46 -5.02 -4.44
CA ALA A 167 12.68 -5.02 -5.88
C ALA A 167 11.37 -5.07 -6.69
N THR A 168 10.23 -5.52 -6.15
CA THR A 168 8.96 -5.42 -6.88
C THR A 168 8.55 -3.96 -7.09
N PHE A 169 8.84 -3.09 -6.13
CA PHE A 169 8.60 -1.65 -6.23
C PHE A 169 9.62 -0.95 -7.11
N GLU A 170 10.90 -1.14 -6.82
CA GLU A 170 11.96 -0.40 -7.52
C GLU A 170 12.01 -0.73 -9.02
N ASN A 171 11.68 -1.97 -9.41
CA ASN A 171 11.63 -2.36 -10.83
C ASN A 171 10.42 -1.78 -11.58
N ALA A 172 9.38 -1.31 -10.89
CA ALA A 172 8.23 -0.64 -11.50
C ALA A 172 8.46 0.87 -11.67
N TYR A 173 9.54 1.43 -11.11
CA TYR A 173 9.83 2.85 -11.24
C TYR A 173 10.05 3.25 -12.69
N GLY A 174 9.44 4.38 -13.07
CA GLY A 174 9.45 4.85 -14.45
C GLY A 174 8.44 4.15 -15.36
N ASP A 175 7.65 3.19 -14.89
CA ASP A 175 6.53 2.59 -15.63
C ASP A 175 5.21 2.89 -14.92
N TYR A 176 4.45 3.87 -15.41
CA TYR A 176 3.26 4.35 -14.70
C TYR A 176 2.16 3.28 -14.56
N PRO A 177 1.70 2.57 -15.62
CA PRO A 177 0.72 1.50 -15.49
C PRO A 177 1.15 0.38 -14.53
N GLN A 178 2.42 -0.04 -14.58
CA GLN A 178 2.94 -1.08 -13.68
C GLN A 178 2.95 -0.60 -12.23
N LEU A 179 3.41 0.63 -11.99
CA LEU A 179 3.52 1.18 -10.64
C LEU A 179 2.16 1.37 -9.96
N VAL A 180 1.15 1.90 -10.67
CA VAL A 180 -0.20 2.05 -10.08
C VAL A 180 -0.90 0.69 -9.89
N ALA A 181 -0.60 -0.31 -10.73
CA ALA A 181 -1.07 -1.67 -10.50
C ALA A 181 -0.42 -2.30 -9.25
N LEU A 182 0.89 -2.10 -9.08
CA LEU A 182 1.61 -2.58 -7.91
C LEU A 182 1.06 -1.96 -6.62
N LEU A 183 0.85 -0.64 -6.60
CA LEU A 183 0.22 0.05 -5.46
C LEU A 183 -1.17 -0.51 -5.18
N ALA A 184 -2.00 -0.71 -6.21
CA ALA A 184 -3.35 -1.29 -6.03
C ALA A 184 -3.31 -2.70 -5.44
N VAL A 185 -2.39 -3.55 -5.92
CA VAL A 185 -2.21 -4.91 -5.42
C VAL A 185 -1.65 -4.91 -4.00
N ALA A 186 -0.69 -4.04 -3.68
CA ALA A 186 -0.12 -3.90 -2.34
C ALA A 186 -1.19 -3.51 -1.31
N GLU A 187 -2.01 -2.50 -1.61
CA GLU A 187 -3.12 -2.06 -0.75
C GLU A 187 -4.17 -3.16 -0.57
N THR A 188 -4.55 -3.84 -1.65
CA THR A 188 -5.51 -4.97 -1.61
C THR A 188 -4.99 -6.11 -0.71
N VAL A 189 -3.70 -6.43 -0.78
CA VAL A 189 -3.10 -7.46 0.07
C VAL A 189 -2.99 -6.98 1.52
N PHE A 190 -2.48 -5.77 1.74
CA PHE A 190 -2.14 -5.27 3.07
C PHE A 190 -3.38 -5.07 3.95
N HIS A 191 -4.52 -4.74 3.35
CA HIS A 191 -5.82 -4.67 4.04
C HIS A 191 -6.09 -5.88 4.95
N ASP A 192 -5.91 -7.11 4.44
CA ASP A 192 -6.14 -8.34 5.22
C ASP A 192 -5.02 -8.64 6.23
N PHE A 193 -3.85 -8.01 6.09
CA PHE A 193 -2.69 -8.20 6.98
C PHE A 193 -2.68 -7.22 8.15
N ALA A 194 -3.21 -6.00 7.99
CA ALA A 194 -3.10 -4.93 8.98
C ALA A 194 -3.71 -5.34 10.35
N THR A 195 -4.96 -5.81 10.36
CA THR A 195 -5.66 -6.20 11.60
C THR A 195 -5.00 -7.39 12.31
N PRO A 196 -4.67 -8.52 11.63
CA PRO A 196 -3.90 -9.59 12.26
C PRO A 196 -2.57 -9.12 12.84
N TRP A 197 -1.83 -8.26 12.12
CA TRP A 197 -0.53 -7.80 12.58
C TRP A 197 -0.65 -6.93 13.85
N ALA A 198 -1.58 -5.98 13.87
CA ALA A 198 -1.87 -5.16 15.05
C ALA A 198 -2.21 -6.02 16.28
N LYS A 199 -3.07 -7.03 16.13
CA LYS A 199 -3.38 -7.99 17.21
C LYS A 199 -2.15 -8.73 17.71
N SER A 200 -1.27 -9.16 16.80
CA SER A 200 -0.03 -9.84 17.20
C SER A 200 0.90 -8.92 17.99
N VAL A 201 0.95 -7.63 17.65
CA VAL A 201 1.73 -6.63 18.39
C VAL A 201 1.16 -6.39 19.79
N ASP A 202 -0.17 -6.25 19.90
CA ASP A 202 -0.88 -6.06 21.17
C ASP A 202 -0.68 -7.23 22.15
N VAL A 203 -0.65 -8.47 21.64
CA VAL A 203 -0.41 -9.66 22.46
C VAL A 203 1.06 -9.80 22.87
N ALA A 204 1.99 -9.48 21.97
CA ALA A 204 3.42 -9.74 22.16
C ALA A 204 4.16 -8.64 22.93
N THR A 205 3.55 -7.46 23.10
CA THR A 205 4.21 -6.24 23.58
C THR A 205 3.28 -5.38 24.45
N ASP A 206 3.83 -4.34 25.08
CA ASP A 206 3.05 -3.33 25.82
C ASP A 206 2.70 -2.10 24.94
N ILE A 207 2.81 -2.21 23.60
CA ILE A 207 2.54 -1.11 22.67
C ILE A 207 1.02 -0.91 22.54
N ASP A 208 0.56 0.32 22.73
CA ASP A 208 -0.84 0.70 22.49
C ASP A 208 -1.14 0.78 20.99
N VAL A 209 -1.71 -0.30 20.44
CA VAL A 209 -2.05 -0.42 19.02
C VAL A 209 -3.30 0.37 18.60
N SER A 210 -4.03 0.97 19.55
CA SER A 210 -5.15 1.88 19.24
C SER A 210 -4.68 3.24 18.73
N ARG A 211 -3.36 3.46 18.72
CA ARG A 211 -2.67 4.66 18.24
C ARG A 211 -1.44 4.28 17.43
N GLY A 212 -0.85 5.25 16.74
CA GLY A 212 0.37 5.01 15.98
C GLY A 212 0.11 4.20 14.70
N TYR A 213 1.17 3.61 14.13
CA TYR A 213 1.13 2.91 12.85
C TYR A 213 0.05 1.83 12.76
N HIS A 214 -0.07 0.99 13.80
CA HIS A 214 -1.01 -0.14 13.84
C HIS A 214 -2.48 0.30 13.97
N SER A 215 -2.75 1.60 14.11
CA SER A 215 -4.11 2.17 14.14
C SER A 215 -4.58 2.71 12.78
N ILE A 216 -3.68 2.90 11.82
CA ILE A 216 -3.95 3.60 10.54
C ILE A 216 -4.77 2.72 9.60
N HIS A 217 -4.40 1.44 9.47
CA HIS A 217 -4.93 0.54 8.44
C HIS A 217 -5.86 -0.55 9.00
N VAL A 218 -6.25 -0.48 10.28
CA VAL A 218 -7.11 -1.48 10.91
C VAL A 218 -8.59 -1.14 10.75
N GLU A 219 -9.41 -2.17 10.62
CA GLU A 219 -10.86 -2.01 10.64
C GLU A 219 -11.33 -1.53 12.02
N THR A 220 -12.29 -0.62 12.02
CA THR A 220 -13.05 -0.27 13.23
C THR A 220 -13.82 -1.49 13.75
N GLU A 221 -14.27 -1.42 15.01
CA GLU A 221 -15.12 -2.47 15.62
C GLU A 221 -16.42 -2.76 14.84
N THR A 222 -16.85 -1.83 13.98
CA THR A 222 -18.01 -1.98 13.08
C THR A 222 -17.69 -2.65 11.74
N GLY A 223 -16.43 -3.07 11.51
CA GLY A 223 -15.97 -3.66 10.25
C GLY A 223 -15.79 -2.65 9.13
N GLU A 224 -15.79 -1.35 9.43
CA GLU A 224 -15.47 -0.31 8.47
C GLU A 224 -13.97 0.00 8.60
N SER A 225 -13.19 -0.21 7.55
CA SER A 225 -11.83 0.33 7.48
C SER A 225 -11.91 1.87 7.47
N ILE A 226 -11.12 2.51 8.33
CA ILE A 226 -11.02 3.98 8.40
C ILE A 226 -10.46 4.54 7.06
N GLU A 227 -9.87 3.68 6.22
CA GLU A 227 -9.01 4.08 5.11
C GLU A 227 -9.19 3.22 3.82
N ASP A 228 -10.38 2.70 3.52
CA ASP A 228 -10.59 1.87 2.30
C ASP A 228 -10.70 2.66 0.97
N GLY A 229 -10.07 3.83 0.90
CA GLY A 229 -10.04 4.66 -0.31
C GLY A 229 -8.87 4.36 -1.24
N HIS A 230 -7.74 3.89 -0.71
CA HIS A 230 -6.46 3.83 -1.43
C HIS A 230 -6.40 2.72 -2.47
N SER A 231 -6.86 1.52 -2.14
CA SER A 231 -6.95 0.41 -3.09
C SER A 231 -7.87 0.77 -4.27
N GLU A 232 -9.07 1.29 -4.00
CA GLU A 232 -10.00 1.71 -5.05
C GLU A 232 -9.41 2.81 -5.94
N ASP A 233 -8.74 3.80 -5.34
CA ASP A 233 -8.09 4.89 -6.07
C ASP A 233 -6.99 4.37 -7.00
N ALA A 234 -6.14 3.46 -6.51
CA ALA A 234 -5.09 2.85 -7.29
C ALA A 234 -5.65 2.00 -8.44
N TRP A 235 -6.74 1.25 -8.23
CA TRP A 235 -7.41 0.51 -9.30
C TRP A 235 -8.05 1.43 -10.35
N ILE A 236 -8.59 2.59 -9.96
CA ILE A 236 -9.11 3.61 -10.89
C ILE A 236 -7.98 4.23 -11.72
N LEU A 237 -6.85 4.56 -11.08
CA LEU A 237 -5.64 5.03 -11.76
C LEU A 237 -5.11 3.98 -12.75
N PHE A 238 -5.09 2.70 -12.35
CA PHE A 238 -4.73 1.59 -13.24
C PHE A 238 -5.66 1.50 -14.44
N CYS A 239 -6.98 1.61 -14.25
CA CYS A 239 -7.95 1.59 -15.34
C CYS A 239 -7.74 2.74 -16.34
N GLN A 240 -7.23 3.88 -15.88
CA GLN A 240 -6.84 5.00 -16.76
C GLN A 240 -5.58 4.69 -17.57
N ALA A 241 -4.61 4.06 -16.91
CA ALA A 241 -3.25 3.88 -17.40
C ALA A 241 -3.11 2.71 -18.37
N ILE A 242 -3.77 1.59 -18.08
CA ILE A 242 -3.56 0.32 -18.79
C ILE A 242 -4.10 0.35 -20.23
N THR A 243 -3.38 -0.30 -21.12
CA THR A 243 -3.78 -0.58 -22.50
C THR A 243 -3.86 -2.09 -22.71
N GLU A 244 -4.72 -2.53 -23.65
CA GLU A 244 -4.97 -3.95 -23.89
C GLU A 244 -3.70 -4.73 -24.27
N GLU A 245 -2.78 -4.09 -24.98
CA GLU A 245 -1.48 -4.66 -25.36
C GLU A 245 -0.59 -5.04 -24.16
N ARG A 246 -0.87 -4.49 -22.98
CA ARG A 246 -0.13 -4.76 -21.73
C ARG A 246 -0.87 -5.67 -20.76
N PHE A 247 -2.02 -6.22 -21.14
CA PHE A 247 -2.81 -7.07 -20.22
C PHE A 247 -2.03 -8.34 -19.82
N ASP A 248 -1.45 -9.05 -20.78
CA ASP A 248 -0.73 -10.30 -20.49
C ASP A 248 0.53 -10.05 -19.65
N GLU A 249 1.24 -8.97 -19.96
CA GLU A 249 2.39 -8.48 -19.19
C GLU A 249 1.99 -8.19 -17.73
N MET A 250 0.88 -7.48 -17.53
CA MET A 250 0.40 -7.15 -16.19
C MET A 250 -0.01 -8.39 -15.38
N VAL A 251 -0.60 -9.40 -16.01
CA VAL A 251 -0.89 -10.68 -15.34
C VAL A 251 0.39 -11.33 -14.83
N GLN A 252 1.45 -11.35 -15.65
CA GLN A 252 2.74 -11.93 -15.25
C GLN A 252 3.39 -11.17 -14.10
N HIS A 253 3.30 -9.84 -14.11
CA HIS A 253 3.81 -9.02 -13.01
C HIS A 253 3.05 -9.26 -11.71
N VAL A 254 1.71 -9.27 -11.74
CA VAL A 254 0.89 -9.57 -10.56
C VAL A 254 1.21 -10.95 -9.99
N ASP A 255 1.33 -11.97 -10.84
CA ASP A 255 1.75 -13.32 -10.40
C ASP A 255 3.11 -13.33 -9.71
N LEU A 256 4.07 -12.61 -10.29
CA LEU A 256 5.42 -12.53 -9.74
C LEU A 256 5.42 -11.84 -8.37
N TRP A 257 4.71 -10.71 -8.24
CA TRP A 257 4.62 -9.97 -6.98
C TRP A 257 3.99 -10.83 -5.89
N LEU A 258 2.83 -11.43 -6.16
CA LEU A 258 2.14 -12.30 -5.21
C LEU A 258 2.98 -13.51 -4.80
N LYS A 259 3.73 -14.10 -5.74
CA LYS A 259 4.67 -15.17 -5.43
C LYS A 259 5.77 -14.69 -4.48
N VAL A 260 6.44 -13.58 -4.80
CA VAL A 260 7.54 -13.03 -4.00
C VAL A 260 7.06 -12.69 -2.59
N TRP A 261 5.89 -12.04 -2.46
CA TRP A 261 5.35 -11.66 -1.16
C TRP A 261 4.88 -12.86 -0.34
N ASN A 262 4.40 -13.93 -0.99
CA ASN A 262 4.11 -15.20 -0.31
C ASN A 262 5.37 -15.90 0.17
N ASP A 263 6.45 -15.86 -0.61
CA ASP A 263 7.75 -16.40 -0.19
C ASP A 263 8.31 -15.63 1.03
N PHE A 264 8.15 -14.31 1.06
CA PHE A 264 8.46 -13.48 2.23
C PHE A 264 7.69 -13.92 3.49
N CYS A 265 6.37 -14.12 3.38
CA CYS A 265 5.57 -14.63 4.50
C CYS A 265 6.04 -16.02 4.97
N ASN A 266 6.39 -16.90 4.04
CA ASN A 266 6.89 -18.24 4.36
C ASN A 266 8.27 -18.20 5.05
N ASP A 267 9.14 -17.26 4.68
CA ASP A 267 10.44 -17.06 5.31
C ASP A 267 10.31 -16.52 6.74
N LEU A 268 9.41 -15.55 6.95
CA LEU A 268 9.08 -15.04 8.30
C LEU A 268 8.57 -16.17 9.20
N LEU A 269 7.63 -16.97 8.71
CA LEU A 269 7.10 -18.13 9.43
C LEU A 269 8.17 -19.16 9.80
N ALA A 270 9.12 -19.40 8.89
CA ALA A 270 10.20 -20.35 9.11
C ALA A 270 11.30 -19.80 10.02
N GLY A 271 11.21 -18.54 10.46
CA GLY A 271 12.25 -17.88 11.26
C GLY A 271 13.58 -17.74 10.50
N ARG A 272 13.53 -17.57 9.17
CA ARG A 272 14.71 -17.51 8.29
C ARG A 272 15.40 -16.13 8.26
N ALA A 273 15.18 -15.28 9.27
CA ALA A 273 15.94 -14.04 9.44
C ALA A 273 17.45 -14.34 9.37
N ALA A 274 18.18 -13.53 8.61
CA ALA A 274 19.61 -13.75 8.41
C ALA A 274 20.32 -13.79 9.77
N LYS A 275 21.05 -14.88 10.02
CA LYS A 275 22.01 -14.95 11.13
C LYS A 275 23.30 -14.24 10.76
#